data_AF-A0AAW4KSM4-F1
#
_entry.id   AF-A0AAW4KSM4-F1
#
_cell.length_a   1.000
_cell.length_b   1.000
_cell.length_c   1.000
_cell.angle_alpha   90.00
_cell.angle_beta   90.00
_cell.angle_gamma   90.00
#
_symmetry.space_group_name_H-M   'P 1'
#
loop_
_entity.id
_entity.type
_entity.pdbx_description
1 polymer ?
#
loop_
_entity_poly.entity_id
_entity_poly.type
_entity_poly.pdbx_seq_one_letter_code
_entity_poly.pdbx_strand_id
1 'polypeptide(L)' 'MSYSQFCVFLSSLDQPYNDWSDRSYAQGFAWRLGSVSFRALIDEGDHIISLFINEQVPAISADVVRAFKVPFAVRD' A
#
# COMPACT_ATOMS: atom_id res chain seq x y z
N MET A 1 9.97 8.69 -2.26
CA MET A 1 9.65 7.52 -1.41
C MET A 1 10.91 7.12 -0.68
N SER A 2 10.79 6.72 0.58
CA SER A 2 11.91 6.32 1.43
C SER A 2 11.57 4.99 2.11
N TYR A 3 12.58 4.23 2.54
CA TYR A 3 12.42 2.92 3.19
C TYR A 3 11.71 1.87 2.33
N SER A 4 11.83 1.98 1.00
CA SER A 4 11.27 1.03 0.02
C SER A 4 9.78 0.72 0.24
N GLN A 5 8.97 1.66 0.73
CA GLN A 5 7.56 1.42 1.05
C GLN A 5 6.63 2.62 0.82
N PHE A 6 5.38 2.30 0.48
CA PHE A 6 4.24 3.21 0.42
C PHE A 6 3.19 2.78 1.44
N CYS A 7 2.72 3.69 2.29
CA CYS A 7 1.80 3.38 3.38
C CYS A 7 0.49 4.16 3.24
N VAL A 8 -0.63 3.47 3.42
CA VAL A 8 -1.97 4.06 3.53
C VAL A 8 -2.53 3.67 4.88
N PHE A 9 -2.91 4.65 5.71
CA PHE A 9 -3.39 4.40 7.06
C PHE A 9 -4.41 5.46 7.49
N LEU A 10 -5.26 5.11 8.46
CA LEU A 10 -6.16 6.05 9.10
C LEU A 10 -5.35 7.03 9.95
N SER A 11 -5.65 8.32 9.83
CA SER A 11 -4.95 9.39 10.57
C SER A 11 -5.10 9.30 12.09
N SER A 12 -6.09 8.52 12.57
CA SER A 12 -6.38 8.33 14.00
C SER A 12 -5.53 7.23 14.66
N LEU A 13 -4.62 6.57 13.94
CA LEU A 13 -3.80 5.51 14.51
C LEU A 13 -2.59 6.08 15.26
N ASP A 14 -2.41 5.67 16.52
CA ASP A 14 -1.21 5.99 17.30
C ASP A 14 0.07 5.41 16.68
N GLN A 15 -0.06 4.23 16.05
CA GLN A 15 1.02 3.58 15.30
C GLN A 15 0.55 3.34 13.86
N PRO A 16 1.01 4.14 12.88
CA PRO A 16 0.51 4.03 11.51
C PRO A 16 1.20 2.93 10.70
N TYR A 17 2.44 2.59 11.02
CA TYR A 17 3.26 1.66 10.24
C TYR A 17 3.05 0.20 10.65
N ASN A 18 3.06 -0.70 9.66
CA ASN A 18 2.92 -2.13 9.89
C ASN A 18 4.27 -2.77 10.21
N ASP A 19 4.23 -3.80 11.06
CA ASP A 19 5.36 -4.70 11.24
C ASP A 19 5.50 -5.61 10.02
N TRP A 20 6.72 -5.68 9.50
CA TRP A 20 7.05 -6.52 8.35
C TRP A 20 7.56 -7.89 8.83
N SER A 21 6.67 -8.88 8.85
CA SER A 21 7.09 -10.28 8.95
C SER A 21 7.78 -10.75 7.67
N ASP A 22 8.53 -11.85 7.72
CA ASP A 22 9.12 -12.48 6.53
C ASP A 22 8.06 -12.79 5.46
N ARG A 23 6.87 -13.24 5.89
CA ARG A 23 5.74 -13.46 4.99
C ARG A 23 5.29 -12.17 4.32
N SER A 24 5.15 -11.09 5.09
CA SER A 24 4.76 -9.77 4.57
C SER A 24 5.78 -9.27 3.56
N TYR A 25 7.06 -9.43 3.86
CA TYR A 25 8.15 -9.02 2.99
C TYR A 25 8.15 -9.80 1.66
N ALA A 26 7.95 -11.11 1.73
CA ALA A 26 7.89 -12.00 0.56
C ALA A 26 6.67 -11.71 -0.33
N GLN A 27 5.49 -11.49 0.25
CA GLN A 27 4.27 -11.18 -0.52
C GLN A 27 4.22 -9.72 -1.02
N GLY A 28 5.10 -8.85 -0.53
CA GLY A 28 5.23 -7.46 -0.97
C GLY A 28 4.24 -6.48 -0.34
N PHE A 29 3.48 -6.89 0.67
CA PHE A 29 2.64 -6.00 1.47
C PHE A 29 2.47 -6.50 2.91
N ALA A 30 2.27 -5.55 3.83
CA ALA A 30 1.87 -5.78 5.21
C ALA A 30 0.52 -5.08 5.45
N TRP A 31 -0.40 -5.72 6.16
CA TRP A 31 -1.75 -5.22 6.34
C TRP A 31 -2.29 -5.52 7.74
N ARG A 32 -2.97 -4.53 8.33
CA ARG A 32 -3.83 -4.68 9.50
C ARG A 32 -5.03 -3.75 9.39
N LEU A 33 -5.97 -3.85 10.33
CA LEU A 33 -7.12 -2.96 10.35
C LEU A 33 -6.67 -1.49 10.39
N GLY A 34 -7.12 -0.71 9.39
CA GLY A 34 -6.82 0.73 9.29
C GLY A 34 -5.41 1.08 8.80
N SER A 35 -4.56 0.11 8.44
CA SER A 35 -3.23 0.40 7.87
C SER A 35 -2.76 -0.68 6.89
N VAL A 36 -2.20 -0.25 5.78
CA VAL A 36 -1.53 -1.09 4.80
C VAL A 36 -0.22 -0.44 4.35
N SER A 37 0.81 -1.25 4.18
CA SER A 37 2.10 -0.88 3.63
C SER A 37 2.42 -1.77 2.44
N PHE A 38 2.78 -1.16 1.31
CA PHE A 38 3.18 -1.84 0.08
C PHE A 38 4.67 -1.64 -0.14
N ARG A 39 5.38 -2.72 -0.47
CA ARG A 39 6.81 -2.67 -0.76
C ARG A 39 7.00 -2.06 -2.16
N ALA A 40 7.86 -1.08 -2.28
CA ALA A 40 8.27 -0.50 -3.55
C ALA A 40 9.10 -1.50 -4.39
N LEU A 41 9.20 -1.25 -5.70
CA LEU A 41 10.11 -2.01 -6.58
C LEU A 41 11.56 -1.50 -6.53
N ILE A 42 11.72 -0.23 -6.17
CA ILE A 42 13.00 0.46 -6.01
C ILE A 42 13.07 1.02 -4.59
N ASP A 43 14.28 1.18 -4.06
CA ASP A 43 14.43 1.51 -2.64
C ASP A 43 14.10 2.97 -2.31
N GLU A 44 14.55 3.89 -3.17
CA GLU A 44 14.37 5.33 -2.97
C GLU A 44 14.23 6.07 -4.31
N GLY A 45 13.63 7.26 -4.26
CA GLY A 45 13.47 8.14 -5.42
C GLY A 45 12.09 8.78 -5.50
N ASP A 46 11.83 9.47 -6.60
CA ASP A 46 10.54 10.13 -6.86
C ASP A 46 9.53 9.14 -7.44
N HIS A 47 8.28 9.25 -6.98
CA HIS A 47 7.19 8.40 -7.43
C HIS A 47 5.93 9.24 -7.66
N ILE A 48 5.17 8.87 -8.68
CA ILE A 48 3.83 9.42 -8.93
C ILE A 48 2.82 8.47 -8.31
N ILE A 49 1.92 9.02 -7.48
CA ILE A 49 0.83 8.27 -6.86
C ILE A 49 -0.48 8.84 -7.41
N SER A 50 -1.30 7.98 -8.00
CA SER A 50 -2.66 8.30 -8.42
C SER A 50 -3.65 7.65 -7.46
N LEU A 51 -4.55 8.46 -6.89
CA LEU A 51 -5.58 8.01 -5.96
C LEU A 51 -6.96 8.20 -6.59
N PHE A 52 -7.77 7.16 -6.54
CA PHE A 52 -9.12 7.14 -7.10
C PHE A 52 -10.09 6.75 -5.97
N ILE A 53 -11.14 7.54 -5.74
CA ILE A 53 -12.11 7.33 -4.64
C ILE A 53 -13.51 7.28 -5.22
N ASN A 54 -14.24 6.21 -4.91
CA ASN A 54 -15.60 5.97 -5.44
C ASN A 54 -15.66 5.96 -6.99
N GLU A 55 -14.56 5.61 -7.63
CA GLU A 55 -14.43 5.46 -9.07
C GLU A 55 -14.39 3.98 -9.47
N GLN A 56 -14.65 3.70 -10.75
CA GLN A 56 -14.49 2.36 -11.28
C GLN A 56 -13.00 1.96 -11.21
N VAL A 57 -12.72 0.76 -10.70
CA VAL A 57 -11.37 0.21 -10.70
C VAL A 57 -10.88 0.12 -12.16
N PRO A 58 -9.79 0.80 -12.53
CA PRO A 58 -9.29 0.78 -13.89
C PRO A 58 -8.83 -0.64 -14.26
N ALA A 59 -8.92 -0.97 -15.55
CA ALA A 59 -8.36 -2.22 -16.04
C ALA A 59 -6.86 -2.26 -15.76
N ILE A 60 -6.38 -3.42 -15.30
CA ILE A 60 -4.94 -3.63 -15.06
C ILE A 60 -4.24 -3.62 -16.42
N SER A 61 -3.40 -2.62 -16.64
CA SER A 61 -2.60 -2.49 -17.86
C SER A 61 -1.48 -3.54 -17.92
N ALA A 62 -0.99 -3.84 -19.13
CA ALA A 62 0.02 -4.86 -19.37
C ALA A 62 1.41 -4.51 -18.79
N ASP A 63 1.65 -3.23 -18.46
CA ASP A 63 2.87 -2.73 -17.82
C ASP A 63 2.84 -2.84 -16.29
N VAL A 64 1.73 -3.29 -15.70
CA VAL A 64 1.62 -3.47 -14.25
C VAL A 64 2.47 -4.65 -13.79
N VAL A 65 3.51 -4.36 -13.01
CA VAL A 65 4.42 -5.38 -12.45
C VAL A 65 3.77 -6.17 -11.32
N ARG A 66 2.98 -5.50 -10.46
CA ARG A 66 2.29 -6.11 -9.31
C ARG A 66 0.94 -5.44 -9.07
N ALA A 67 -0.06 -6.25 -8.77
CA ALA A 67 -1.38 -5.78 -8.34
C ALA A 67 -1.73 -6.44 -6.99
N PHE A 68 -2.15 -5.62 -6.04
CA PHE A 68 -2.55 -6.06 -4.71
C PHE A 68 -4.00 -5.69 -4.47
N LYS A 69 -4.72 -6.57 -3.77
CA LYS A 69 -6.07 -6.29 -3.27
C LYS A 69 -6.13 -6.65 -1.80
N VAL A 70 -6.40 -5.66 -0.97
CA VAL A 70 -6.56 -5.83 0.48
C VAL A 70 -7.88 -5.19 0.91
N PRO A 71 -8.57 -5.74 1.93
CA PRO A 71 -9.71 -5.05 2.52
C PRO A 71 -9.23 -3.79 3.25
N PHE A 72 -9.83 -2.64 2.98
CA PHE A 72 -9.51 -1.41 3.70
C PHE A 72 -10.79 -0.67 4.03
N ALA A 73 -11.09 -0.54 5.31
CA ALA A 73 -12.27 0.15 5.79
C ALA A 73 -11.87 1.55 6.30
N VAL A 74 -12.49 2.56 5.74
CA VAL A 74 -12.55 3.91 6.31
C VAL A 74 -13.84 3.99 7.12
N ARG A 75 -13.75 4.39 8.39
CA ARG A 75 -14.93 4.73 9.19
C ARG A 75 -15.17 6.23 9.01
N ASP A 76 -16.42 6.59 8.73
CA ASP A 76 -16.88 7.99 8.69
C ASP A 76 -16.87 8.64 10.08
#